data_AF-A0A2G5V9K4-F1
#
_entry.id   AF-A0A2G5V9K4-F1
#
_cell.length_a   1.000
_cell.length_b   1.000
_cell.length_c   1.000
_cell.angle_alpha   90.00
_cell.angle_beta   90.00
_cell.angle_gamma   90.00
#
_symmetry.space_group_name_H-M   'P 1'
#
loop_
_entity.id
_entity.type
_entity.pdbx_description
1 polymer ?
#
loop_
_entity_poly.entity_id
_entity_poly.type
_entity_poly.pdbx_seq_one_letter_code
_entity_poly.pdbx_strand_id
1 'polypeptide(L)'
;MSVLLNILFLVAVCSAQRQTTLSDEQVLKLVHMSCNHANFFCPAERYLVKVGEQRIFNRFAILKSKEVGLLKTSDIPLTELFGVFRNTFCCTEGSCLAECNVFPLNEKRIVSNFKDIYKQIFALNIARVNEYENDYIEYLHNNKKHGFVPARVEELYDILHENEDLIMTRLAKKAP
;
A
#
# COMPACT_ATOMS: atom_id res chain seq x y z
N MET A 1 -26.69 -61.24 28.71
CA MET A 1 -27.56 -60.07 28.48
C MET A 1 -26.93 -58.87 29.17
N SER A 2 -26.89 -57.75 28.46
CA SER A 2 -26.75 -56.37 28.97
C SER A 2 -25.35 -55.93 29.45
N VAL A 3 -24.65 -55.07 28.68
CA VAL A 3 -24.78 -53.58 28.65
C VAL A 3 -23.89 -53.02 29.78
N LEU A 4 -22.94 -52.09 29.63
CA LEU A 4 -22.53 -51.11 28.63
C LEU A 4 -21.17 -50.59 29.21
N LEU A 5 -20.11 -50.47 28.42
CA LEU A 5 -19.75 -49.27 27.64
C LEU A 5 -18.96 -48.22 28.44
N ASN A 6 -17.70 -48.06 28.02
CA ASN A 6 -16.99 -46.79 27.86
C ASN A 6 -16.90 -45.85 29.08
N ILE A 7 -15.81 -45.99 29.84
CA ILE A 7 -15.23 -44.86 30.56
C ILE A 7 -14.54 -43.98 29.50
N LEU A 8 -15.32 -43.08 28.91
CA LEU A 8 -14.86 -42.05 28.00
C LEU A 8 -13.95 -41.09 28.79
N PHE A 9 -12.67 -41.03 28.40
CA PHE A 9 -11.76 -39.95 28.73
C PHE A 9 -12.37 -38.62 28.23
N LEU A 10 -12.99 -37.86 29.13
CA LEU A 10 -13.27 -36.44 28.94
C LEU A 10 -12.10 -35.67 29.55
N VAL A 11 -10.97 -35.64 28.83
CA VAL A 11 -10.01 -34.55 28.98
C VAL A 11 -10.72 -33.32 28.44
N ALA A 12 -11.36 -32.57 29.33
CA ALA A 12 -11.80 -31.22 29.05
C ALA A 12 -10.54 -30.39 28.74
N VAL A 13 -10.17 -30.35 27.46
CA VAL A 13 -9.32 -29.29 26.94
C VAL A 13 -10.16 -28.03 27.08
N CYS A 14 -10.03 -27.36 28.23
CA CYS A 14 -10.36 -25.94 28.35
C CYS A 14 -9.41 -25.20 27.40
N SER A 15 -9.75 -25.18 26.11
CA SER A 15 -9.26 -24.17 25.20
C SER A 15 -9.71 -22.84 25.79
N ALA A 16 -8.80 -22.17 26.49
CA ALA A 16 -8.94 -20.78 26.87
C ALA A 16 -9.09 -20.01 25.56
N GLN A 17 -10.33 -19.86 25.09
CA GLN A 17 -10.67 -18.96 24.01
C GLN A 17 -10.21 -17.59 24.48
N ARG A 18 -9.10 -17.13 23.93
CA ARG A 18 -8.58 -15.79 24.11
C ARG A 18 -9.57 -14.85 23.43
N GLN A 19 -10.70 -14.58 24.11
CA GLN A 19 -11.66 -13.58 23.68
C GLN A 19 -10.90 -12.25 23.70
N THR A 20 -10.55 -11.77 22.52
CA THR A 20 -10.01 -10.42 22.41
C THR A 20 -11.09 -9.45 22.88
N THR A 21 -10.75 -8.60 23.84
CA THR A 21 -11.64 -7.61 24.47
C THR A 21 -11.88 -6.40 23.56
N LEU A 22 -11.62 -6.53 22.25
CA LEU A 22 -11.70 -5.41 21.33
C LEU A 22 -13.16 -5.07 21.08
N SER A 23 -13.51 -3.81 21.30
CA SER A 23 -14.81 -3.28 20.91
C SER A 23 -14.92 -3.19 19.38
N ASP A 24 -16.14 -3.16 18.87
CA ASP A 24 -16.40 -3.01 17.44
C ASP A 24 -15.70 -1.78 16.85
N GLU A 25 -15.61 -0.67 17.59
CA GLU A 25 -14.86 0.52 17.15
C GLU A 25 -13.35 0.27 17.05
N GLN A 26 -12.78 -0.51 17.97
CA GLN A 26 -11.37 -0.87 17.92
C GLN A 26 -11.08 -1.77 16.71
N VAL A 27 -11.98 -2.72 16.42
CA VAL A 27 -11.89 -3.55 15.21
C VAL A 27 -11.93 -2.70 13.95
N LEU A 28 -12.91 -1.79 13.85
CA LEU A 28 -13.06 -0.92 12.68
C LEU A 28 -11.87 0.02 12.52
N LYS A 29 -11.28 0.49 13.63
CA LYS A 29 -10.05 1.29 13.60
C LYS A 29 -8.87 0.49 13.05
N LEU A 30 -8.70 -0.77 13.44
CA LEU A 30 -7.65 -1.64 12.90
C LEU A 30 -7.83 -1.88 11.40
N VAL A 31 -9.06 -2.14 10.96
CA VAL A 31 -9.37 -2.28 9.52
C VAL A 31 -9.04 -0.99 8.77
N HIS A 32 -9.43 0.17 9.29
CA HIS A 32 -9.11 1.46 8.68
C HIS A 32 -7.60 1.72 8.61
N MET A 33 -6.87 1.41 9.68
CA MET A 33 -5.40 1.51 9.69
C MET A 33 -4.74 0.57 8.68
N SER A 34 -5.34 -0.59 8.40
CA SER A 34 -4.82 -1.56 7.42
C SER A 34 -4.89 -1.04 5.97
N CYS A 35 -5.83 -0.14 5.68
CA CYS A 35 -5.96 0.46 4.35
C CYS A 35 -5.15 1.73 4.17
N ASN A 36 -4.66 2.35 5.24
CA ASN A 36 -4.06 3.67 5.18
C ASN A 36 -2.55 3.60 4.86
N HIS A 37 -2.22 3.41 3.58
CA HIS A 37 -0.91 3.80 3.07
C HIS A 37 -0.98 5.26 2.62
N ALA A 38 -0.64 6.19 3.51
CA ALA A 38 -0.30 7.57 3.18
C ALA A 38 -1.32 8.34 2.31
N ASN A 39 -2.58 8.45 2.78
CA ASN A 39 -3.62 9.38 2.31
C ASN A 39 -4.57 8.90 1.19
N PHE A 40 -4.50 7.64 0.78
CA PHE A 40 -5.46 7.10 -0.19
C PHE A 40 -6.23 5.92 0.39
N PHE A 41 -7.48 6.17 0.76
CA PHE A 41 -8.35 5.20 1.41
C PHE A 41 -9.50 4.82 0.46
N CYS A 42 -9.63 3.53 0.16
CA CYS A 42 -10.75 3.02 -0.64
C CYS A 42 -11.18 1.63 -0.14
N PRO A 43 -12.41 1.48 0.38
CA PRO A 43 -12.99 0.18 0.70
C PRO A 43 -13.11 -0.71 -0.53
N ALA A 44 -12.80 -2.00 -0.39
CA ALA A 44 -13.16 -2.99 -1.39
C ALA A 44 -14.68 -3.00 -1.61
N GLU A 45 -15.11 -3.28 -2.85
CA GLU A 45 -16.51 -3.13 -3.29
C GLU A 45 -17.54 -3.81 -2.37
N ARG A 46 -17.21 -5.02 -1.88
CA ARG A 46 -18.08 -5.78 -0.94
C ARG A 46 -18.30 -5.09 0.41
N TYR A 47 -17.38 -4.21 0.78
CA TYR A 47 -17.39 -3.47 2.04
C TYR A 47 -17.58 -1.97 1.81
N LEU A 48 -17.96 -1.56 0.60
CA LEU A 48 -18.17 -0.17 0.23
C LEU A 48 -19.65 0.21 0.40
N VAL A 49 -19.91 1.36 1.01
CA VAL A 49 -21.19 2.06 0.94
C VAL A 49 -20.97 3.40 0.26
N LYS A 50 -21.80 3.69 -0.75
CA LYS A 50 -21.79 4.94 -1.51
C LYS A 50 -22.84 5.87 -0.92
N VAL A 51 -22.42 7.01 -0.36
CA VAL A 51 -23.31 8.05 0.17
C VAL A 51 -22.99 9.35 -0.57
N GLY A 52 -23.73 9.62 -1.64
CA GLY A 52 -23.37 10.67 -2.60
C GLY A 52 -21.98 10.41 -3.19
N GLU A 53 -21.10 11.40 -3.09
CA GLU A 53 -19.69 11.30 -3.51
C GLU A 53 -18.81 10.53 -2.50
N GLN A 54 -19.29 10.32 -1.27
CA GLN A 54 -18.51 9.64 -0.25
C GLN A 54 -18.44 8.13 -0.50
N ARG A 55 -17.28 7.57 -0.19
CA ARG A 55 -16.97 6.14 -0.24
C ARG A 55 -16.54 5.70 1.15
N ILE A 56 -17.45 5.06 1.88
CA ILE A 56 -17.25 4.72 3.29
C ILE A 56 -17.34 3.22 3.51
N PHE A 57 -16.77 2.75 4.61
CA PHE A 57 -16.89 1.36 5.00
C PHE A 57 -18.31 0.99 5.42
N ASN A 58 -18.78 -0.13 4.89
CA ASN A 58 -19.92 -0.85 5.40
C ASN A 58 -19.55 -1.52 6.73
N ARG A 59 -19.74 -0.78 7.83
CA ARG A 59 -19.42 -1.23 9.19
C ARG A 59 -20.07 -2.57 9.53
N PHE A 60 -21.33 -2.77 9.12
CA PHE A 60 -22.04 -4.03 9.37
C PHE A 60 -21.45 -5.21 8.62
N ALA A 61 -21.08 -5.03 7.34
CA ALA A 61 -20.47 -6.08 6.54
C ALA A 61 -19.08 -6.47 7.09
N ILE A 62 -18.29 -5.49 7.55
CA ILE A 62 -16.97 -5.73 8.13
C ILE A 62 -17.10 -6.53 9.43
N LEU A 63 -17.93 -6.09 10.37
CA LEU A 63 -18.06 -6.75 11.67
C LEU A 63 -18.62 -8.18 11.57
N LYS A 64 -19.37 -8.48 10.51
CA LYS A 64 -19.88 -9.83 10.19
C LYS A 64 -18.92 -10.69 9.35
N SER A 65 -17.79 -10.13 8.91
CA SER A 65 -16.82 -10.86 8.08
C SER A 65 -16.14 -11.98 8.87
N LYS A 66 -15.66 -13.00 8.15
CA LYS A 66 -14.94 -14.13 8.76
C LYS A 66 -13.58 -13.69 9.30
N GLU A 67 -12.99 -12.70 8.64
CA GLU A 67 -11.67 -12.14 8.93
C GLU A 67 -11.69 -11.36 10.26
N VAL A 68 -12.76 -10.62 10.56
CA VAL A 68 -12.96 -10.07 11.91
C VAL A 68 -13.13 -11.18 12.95
N GLY A 69 -13.71 -12.32 12.57
CA GLY A 69 -13.74 -13.52 13.41
C GLY A 69 -12.35 -14.01 13.83
N LEU A 70 -11.32 -13.83 12.99
CA LEU A 70 -9.94 -14.21 13.30
C LEU A 70 -9.35 -13.40 14.45
N LEU A 71 -9.80 -12.15 14.66
CA LEU A 71 -9.40 -11.38 15.86
C LEU A 71 -9.83 -12.07 17.14
N LYS A 72 -10.95 -12.80 17.14
CA LYS A 72 -11.54 -13.39 18.35
C LYS A 72 -11.02 -14.79 18.64
N THR A 73 -10.36 -15.42 17.66
CA THR A 73 -10.05 -16.86 17.71
C THR A 73 -8.62 -17.21 17.34
N SER A 74 -7.84 -16.31 16.73
CA SER A 74 -6.54 -16.68 16.15
C SER A 74 -5.36 -16.28 17.03
N ASP A 75 -4.33 -17.15 17.01
CA ASP A 75 -2.98 -16.85 17.48
C ASP A 75 -2.13 -16.14 16.41
N ILE A 76 -2.77 -15.57 15.38
CA ILE A 76 -2.09 -14.91 14.27
C ILE A 76 -1.45 -13.62 14.78
N PRO A 77 -0.15 -13.38 14.53
CA PRO A 77 0.49 -12.12 14.86
C PRO A 77 -0.27 -10.94 14.25
N LEU A 78 -0.43 -9.86 15.02
CA LEU A 78 -1.19 -8.69 14.57
C LEU A 78 -0.68 -8.14 13.22
N THR A 79 0.62 -8.23 12.97
CA THR A 79 1.27 -7.85 11.70
C THR A 79 0.77 -8.65 10.49
N GLU A 80 0.55 -9.95 10.64
CA GLU A 80 0.00 -10.79 9.57
C GLU A 80 -1.49 -10.49 9.37
N LEU A 81 -2.20 -10.21 10.46
CA LEU A 81 -3.60 -9.83 10.41
C LEU A 81 -3.83 -8.49 9.69
N PHE A 82 -2.91 -7.53 9.81
CA PHE A 82 -2.92 -6.30 9.00
C PHE A 82 -2.86 -6.62 7.50
N GLY A 83 -2.06 -7.61 7.09
CA GLY A 83 -2.02 -8.07 5.70
C GLY A 83 -3.34 -8.70 5.25
N VAL A 84 -3.95 -9.54 6.09
CA VAL A 84 -5.28 -10.13 5.83
C VAL A 84 -6.33 -9.04 5.69
N PHE A 85 -6.37 -8.09 6.62
CA PHE A 85 -7.33 -6.99 6.60
C PHE A 85 -7.14 -6.08 5.40
N ARG A 86 -5.88 -5.81 5.03
CA ARG A 86 -5.57 -5.04 3.84
C ARG A 86 -6.13 -5.71 2.58
N ASN A 87 -5.85 -6.99 2.40
CA ASN A 87 -6.24 -7.73 1.19
C ASN A 87 -7.74 -7.99 1.12
N THR A 88 -8.42 -8.09 2.26
CA THR A 88 -9.87 -8.36 2.30
C THR A 88 -10.69 -7.08 2.21
N PHE A 89 -10.34 -6.04 2.97
CA PHE A 89 -11.19 -4.86 3.15
C PHE A 89 -10.79 -3.67 2.27
N CYS A 90 -9.57 -3.62 1.77
CA CYS A 90 -9.07 -2.48 1.02
C CYS A 90 -8.97 -2.78 -0.47
N CYS A 91 -9.26 -1.77 -1.30
CA CYS A 91 -8.87 -1.81 -2.70
C CYS A 91 -7.35 -1.73 -2.83
N THR A 92 -6.78 -2.59 -3.68
CA THR A 92 -5.35 -2.55 -4.02
C THR A 92 -5.10 -2.42 -5.53
N GLU A 93 -6.15 -2.53 -6.34
CA GLU A 93 -6.09 -2.50 -7.80
C GLU A 93 -6.66 -1.20 -8.38
N GLY A 94 -6.13 -0.76 -9.52
CA GLY A 94 -6.45 0.54 -10.13
C GLY A 94 -7.94 0.76 -10.45
N SER A 95 -8.64 -0.28 -10.90
CA SER A 95 -10.09 -0.19 -11.16
C SER A 95 -10.91 0.03 -9.88
N CYS A 96 -10.54 -0.67 -8.81
CA CYS A 96 -11.17 -0.54 -7.49
C CYS A 96 -10.86 0.83 -6.86
N LEU A 97 -9.62 1.30 -7.00
CA LEU A 97 -9.18 2.60 -6.50
C LEU A 97 -9.83 3.79 -7.24
N ALA A 98 -10.12 3.64 -8.54
CA ALA A 98 -10.79 4.65 -9.35
C ALA A 98 -12.19 5.02 -8.83
N GLU A 99 -12.92 4.08 -8.21
CA GLU A 99 -14.22 4.33 -7.56
C GLU A 99 -14.14 5.35 -6.42
N CYS A 100 -12.94 5.56 -5.88
CA CYS A 100 -12.61 6.50 -4.82
C CYS A 100 -11.78 7.68 -5.32
N ASN A 101 -11.67 7.90 -6.64
CA ASN A 101 -10.78 8.88 -7.26
C ASN A 101 -9.31 8.74 -6.83
N VAL A 102 -8.92 7.53 -6.42
CA VAL A 102 -7.52 7.21 -6.12
C VAL A 102 -6.90 6.68 -7.40
N PHE A 103 -6.03 7.48 -7.99
CA PHE A 103 -5.23 7.07 -9.13
C PHE A 103 -3.80 6.89 -8.63
N PRO A 104 -3.34 5.64 -8.42
CA PRO A 104 -1.95 5.42 -8.03
C PRO A 104 -1.07 5.93 -9.17
N LEU A 105 -0.40 7.06 -8.94
CA LEU A 105 0.72 7.50 -9.77
C LEU A 105 1.86 6.53 -9.48
N ASN A 106 1.97 5.48 -10.29
CA ASN A 106 3.18 4.69 -10.32
C ASN A 106 4.26 5.58 -10.92
N GLU A 107 5.05 6.22 -10.06
CA GLU A 107 6.25 6.93 -10.47
C GLU A 107 7.10 5.97 -11.30
N LYS A 108 7.39 6.35 -12.55
CA LYS A 108 8.19 5.55 -13.47
C LYS A 108 9.55 5.22 -12.85
N ARG A 109 10.11 4.07 -13.21
CA ARG A 109 11.33 3.54 -12.60
C ARG A 109 12.50 4.50 -12.76
N ILE A 110 12.55 5.22 -13.87
CA ILE A 110 13.58 6.23 -14.13
C ILE A 110 13.57 7.37 -13.12
N VAL A 111 12.40 7.82 -12.66
CA VAL A 111 12.28 8.93 -11.70
C VAL A 111 12.62 8.45 -10.30
N SER A 112 12.04 7.32 -9.88
CA SER A 112 12.30 6.72 -8.56
C SER A 112 13.77 6.31 -8.36
N ASN A 113 14.44 5.85 -9.42
CA ASN A 113 15.86 5.48 -9.39
C ASN A 113 16.81 6.63 -9.78
N PHE A 114 16.29 7.82 -10.10
CA PHE A 114 17.09 8.87 -10.74
C PHE A 114 18.33 9.24 -9.92
N LYS A 115 18.21 9.28 -8.60
CA LYS A 115 19.32 9.58 -7.67
C LYS A 115 20.53 8.67 -7.89
N ASP A 116 20.32 7.42 -8.29
CA ASP A 116 21.40 6.45 -8.44
C ASP A 116 21.98 6.44 -9.87
N ILE A 117 21.22 6.93 -10.86
CA ILE A 117 21.59 6.87 -12.28
C ILE A 117 21.80 8.26 -12.94
N TYR A 118 21.61 9.37 -12.21
CA TYR A 118 21.61 10.72 -12.78
C TYR A 118 22.86 11.04 -13.61
N LYS A 119 24.06 10.62 -13.15
CA LYS A 119 25.32 10.81 -13.89
C LYS A 119 25.29 10.13 -15.27
N GLN A 120 24.72 8.93 -15.34
CA GLN A 120 24.63 8.17 -16.59
C GLN A 120 23.64 8.84 -17.55
N ILE A 121 22.55 9.37 -17.00
CA ILE A 121 21.53 10.08 -17.77
C ILE A 121 22.06 11.41 -18.33
N PHE A 122 22.72 12.25 -17.52
CA PHE A 122 23.32 13.50 -18.02
C PHE A 122 24.45 13.24 -19.03
N ALA A 123 25.18 12.13 -18.89
CA ALA A 123 26.17 11.69 -19.87
C ALA A 123 25.56 11.22 -21.22
N LEU A 124 24.24 11.12 -21.34
CA LEU A 124 23.58 10.91 -22.64
C LEU A 124 23.55 12.18 -23.50
N ASN A 125 23.88 13.35 -22.93
CA ASN A 125 23.87 14.64 -23.62
C ASN A 125 22.51 14.93 -24.31
N ILE A 126 21.42 14.67 -23.59
CA ILE A 126 20.07 15.02 -24.07
C ILE A 126 19.84 16.48 -23.70
N ALA A 127 19.81 17.38 -24.69
CA ALA A 127 19.76 18.83 -24.48
C ALA A 127 18.72 19.25 -23.42
N ARG A 128 17.46 18.84 -23.60
CA ARG A 128 16.35 19.16 -22.69
C ARG A 128 16.54 18.62 -21.27
N VAL A 129 17.29 17.52 -21.08
CA VAL A 129 17.57 16.97 -19.73
C VAL A 129 18.76 17.70 -19.09
N ASN A 130 19.82 17.92 -19.87
CA ASN A 130 21.06 18.53 -19.37
C ASN A 130 20.88 20.00 -18.95
N GLU A 131 19.84 20.69 -19.43
CA GLU A 131 19.44 22.01 -18.93
C GLU A 131 19.21 22.04 -17.40
N TYR A 132 18.90 20.90 -16.79
CA TYR A 132 18.59 20.77 -15.37
C TYR A 132 19.72 20.15 -14.54
N GLU A 133 20.90 19.91 -15.13
CA GLU A 133 22.00 19.24 -14.43
C GLU A 133 22.46 20.02 -13.20
N ASN A 134 22.68 21.32 -13.35
CA ASN A 134 23.08 22.19 -12.24
C ASN A 134 21.98 22.31 -11.18
N ASP A 135 20.71 22.45 -11.60
CA ASP A 135 19.54 22.51 -10.71
C ASP A 135 19.46 21.24 -9.85
N TYR A 136 19.70 20.07 -10.45
CA TYR A 136 19.67 18.79 -9.75
C TYR A 136 20.86 18.61 -8.80
N ILE A 137 22.07 19.01 -9.21
CA ILE A 137 23.27 18.95 -8.35
C ILE A 137 23.09 19.87 -7.14
N GLU A 138 22.59 21.08 -7.34
CA GLU A 138 22.29 22.02 -6.26
C GLU A 138 21.25 21.45 -5.28
N TYR A 139 20.19 20.83 -5.82
CA TYR A 139 19.18 20.15 -5.01
C TYR A 139 19.77 19.01 -4.15
N LEU A 140 20.74 18.25 -4.67
CA LEU A 140 21.44 17.22 -3.90
C LEU A 140 22.32 17.82 -2.79
N HIS A 141 22.94 18.97 -3.04
CA HIS A 141 23.86 19.63 -2.10
C HIS A 141 23.14 20.34 -0.95
N ASN A 142 21.95 20.89 -1.18
CA ASN A 142 21.21 21.70 -0.22
C ASN A 142 20.50 20.91 0.90
N ASN A 143 20.96 19.70 1.22
CA ASN A 143 20.44 18.81 2.27
C ASN A 143 18.91 18.84 2.34
N LYS A 144 18.27 18.21 1.33
CA LYS A 144 16.82 17.97 1.19
C LYS A 144 16.05 18.31 2.47
N LYS A 145 15.52 19.53 2.58
CA LYS A 145 14.46 19.79 3.57
C LYS A 145 13.38 18.76 3.29
N HIS A 146 13.11 17.87 4.26
CA HIS A 146 12.22 16.73 4.05
C HIS A 146 10.91 17.20 3.40
N GLY A 147 10.61 16.64 2.22
CA GLY A 147 9.37 16.89 1.48
C GLY A 147 9.37 18.05 0.51
N PHE A 148 10.46 18.83 0.37
CA PHE A 148 10.51 19.91 -0.63
C PHE A 148 11.35 19.50 -1.86
N VAL A 149 10.73 19.56 -3.03
CA VAL A 149 11.38 19.44 -4.35
C VAL A 149 11.21 20.79 -5.06
N PRO A 150 12.29 21.44 -5.52
CA PRO A 150 12.17 22.68 -6.30
C PRO A 150 11.42 22.44 -7.61
N ALA A 151 10.64 23.43 -8.07
CA ALA A 151 9.87 23.34 -9.32
C ALA A 151 10.72 22.92 -10.54
N ARG A 152 11.96 23.41 -10.62
CA ARG A 152 12.92 23.03 -11.68
C ARG A 152 13.27 21.53 -11.65
N VAL A 153 13.36 20.94 -10.47
CA VAL A 153 13.62 19.51 -10.30
C VAL A 153 12.36 18.67 -10.57
N GLU A 154 11.18 19.19 -10.23
CA GLU A 154 9.91 18.57 -10.63
C GLU A 154 9.77 18.53 -12.16
N GLU A 155 10.09 19.62 -12.85
CA GLU A 155 10.09 19.68 -14.32
C GLU A 155 11.07 18.67 -14.93
N LEU A 156 12.24 18.49 -14.33
CA LEU A 156 13.17 17.41 -14.72
C LEU A 156 12.52 16.03 -14.54
N TYR A 157 11.84 15.77 -13.42
CA TYR A 157 11.16 14.49 -13.18
C TYR A 157 10.04 14.23 -14.20
N ASP A 158 9.30 15.25 -14.60
CA ASP A 158 8.29 15.15 -15.65
C ASP A 158 8.93 14.79 -17.01
N ILE A 159 10.04 15.46 -17.38
CA ILE A 159 10.78 15.14 -18.60
C ILE A 159 11.28 13.69 -18.57
N LEU A 160 11.83 13.23 -17.45
CA LEU A 160 12.28 11.85 -17.30
C LEU A 160 11.11 10.87 -17.42
N HIS A 161 9.97 11.16 -16.80
CA HIS A 161 8.76 10.37 -16.88
C HIS A 161 8.26 10.24 -18.33
N GLU A 162 8.15 11.36 -19.04
CA GLU A 162 7.70 11.40 -20.44
C GLU A 162 8.63 10.64 -21.38
N ASN A 163 9.93 10.61 -21.09
CA ASN A 163 10.97 10.11 -22.00
C ASN A 163 11.66 8.81 -21.54
N GLU A 164 11.10 8.11 -20.55
CA GLU A 164 11.70 6.90 -19.95
C GLU A 164 12.18 5.90 -21.00
N ASP A 165 11.31 5.50 -21.94
CA ASP A 165 11.64 4.47 -22.94
C ASP A 165 12.84 4.86 -23.81
N LEU A 166 12.88 6.13 -24.24
CA LEU A 166 13.97 6.68 -25.04
C LEU A 166 15.28 6.70 -24.25
N ILE A 167 15.23 7.17 -23.01
CA ILE A 167 16.41 7.28 -22.14
C ILE A 167 16.96 5.89 -21.80
N MET A 168 16.09 4.96 -21.41
CA MET A 168 16.47 3.59 -21.08
C MET A 168 17.04 2.86 -22.31
N THR A 169 16.49 3.07 -23.50
CA THR A 169 17.05 2.55 -24.76
C THR A 169 18.46 3.09 -25.01
N ARG A 170 18.70 4.38 -24.75
CA ARG A 170 20.04 4.98 -24.92
C ARG A 170 21.02 4.50 -23.86
N LEU A 171 20.60 4.31 -22.62
CA LEU A 171 21.41 3.72 -21.55
C LEU A 171 21.83 2.29 -21.91
N ALA A 172 20.90 1.46 -22.39
CA ALA A 172 21.20 0.10 -22.82
C ALA A 172 22.21 0.04 -23.97
N LYS A 173 22.15 0.99 -24.91
CA LYS A 173 23.12 1.09 -26.04
C LYS A 173 24.51 1.57 -25.62
N LYS A 174 24.63 2.28 -24.49
CA LYS A 174 25.90 2.75 -23.94
C LYS A 174 26.46 1.84 -22.84
N ALA A 175 25.72 0.82 -22.42
CA ALA A 175 26.21 -0.17 -21.47
C ALA A 175 27.36 -0.96 -22.13
N PRO A 176 28.52 -1.12 -21.44
CA PRO A 176 29.67 -1.85 -21.97
C PRO A 176 29.38 -3.34 -22.19
#